data_AF-A0A183BDC7-F1
#
_entry.id   AF-A0A183BDC7-F1
#
_cell.length_a   1.000
_cell.length_b   1.000
_cell.length_c   1.000
_cell.angle_alpha   90.00
_cell.angle_beta   90.00
_cell.angle_gamma   90.00
#
_symmetry.space_group_name_H-M   'P 1'
#
loop_
_entity.id
_entity.type
_entity.pdbx_description
1 polymer ?
#
loop_
_entity_poly.entity_id
_entity_poly.type
_entity_poly.pdbx_seq_one_letter_code
_entity_poly.pdbx_strand_id
1 'polypeptide(L)'
;LASRLDRESIDRYQLLVRATDGGHLFDHLLLELLITDDNDNWPVMMQNNYEITLFPHEYNASLVPEFPVRTSLFVKATDADLPENSHLVYRIFHPPSHANRATESLSQTFTVDPQSGQLIVQHAITRADLDEWQLFVEACDSLNTGLSSTHCSSPAKVHIRLAAREPPNLPRIHCTAGSVLEDDRVSDREVALCQVQPTNLTGDWMLTSVTVLHTGQHVSAFRLDRHTGRVFTTRPLDYEVASAYRLRVQFRLANFKPVVLAHTEFVVQLVDVNDCTPHLDSPIFEIPPGGQFWLAVQIGLFHAVVSCTTLTFVAHKK
;
A
#
# COMPACT_ATOMS: atom_id res chain seq x y z
N LEU A 1 -8.07 -13.02 32.63
CA LEU A 1 -8.51 -11.90 31.76
C LEU A 1 -10.03 -11.82 31.82
N ALA A 2 -10.58 -10.62 31.99
CA ALA A 2 -12.03 -10.39 32.21
C ALA A 2 -12.82 -10.14 30.91
N SER A 3 -12.15 -10.10 29.75
CA SER A 3 -12.74 -9.96 28.42
C SER A 3 -11.83 -10.64 27.38
N ARG A 4 -12.36 -10.83 26.16
CA ARG A 4 -11.55 -11.25 25.01
C ARG A 4 -10.58 -10.12 24.62
N LEU A 5 -9.41 -10.50 24.12
CA LEU A 5 -8.42 -9.60 23.55
C LEU A 5 -8.71 -9.47 22.06
N ASP A 6 -8.54 -8.27 21.54
CA ASP A 6 -8.83 -7.87 20.16
C ASP A 6 -7.71 -6.92 19.72
N ARG A 7 -6.92 -7.32 18.71
CA ARG A 7 -5.70 -6.60 18.32
C ARG A 7 -6.07 -5.26 17.69
N GLU A 8 -7.13 -5.25 16.90
CA GLU A 8 -7.70 -4.13 16.16
C GLU A 8 -8.12 -3.01 17.13
N SER A 9 -8.53 -3.38 18.34
CA SER A 9 -8.78 -2.44 19.43
C SER A 9 -7.50 -1.99 20.13
N ILE A 10 -6.68 -2.92 20.63
CA ILE A 10 -5.44 -2.63 21.37
C ILE A 10 -4.38 -3.69 21.03
N ASP A 11 -3.33 -3.27 20.33
CA ASP A 11 -2.24 -4.15 19.86
C ASP A 11 -1.19 -4.47 20.93
N ARG A 12 -1.07 -3.62 21.96
CA ARG A 12 -0.04 -3.71 22.99
C ARG A 12 -0.54 -3.35 24.39
N TYR A 13 0.00 -4.05 25.38
CA TYR A 13 -0.20 -3.72 26.79
C TYR A 13 1.14 -3.60 27.50
N GLN A 14 1.29 -2.56 28.32
CA GLN A 14 2.43 -2.38 29.20
C GLN A 14 1.98 -2.60 30.65
N LEU A 15 2.50 -3.65 31.28
CA LEU A 15 2.14 -4.05 32.63
C LEU A 15 3.34 -3.84 33.55
N LEU A 16 3.16 -3.07 34.62
CA LEU A 16 4.17 -2.98 35.68
C LEU A 16 3.95 -4.12 36.67
N VAL A 17 4.80 -5.13 36.61
CA VAL A 17 4.76 -6.30 37.48
C VAL A 17 5.63 -6.04 38.70
N ARG A 18 5.08 -6.23 39.90
CA ARG A 18 5.83 -6.16 41.17
C ARG A 18 6.09 -7.56 41.70
N ALA A 19 7.36 -7.89 41.93
CA ALA A 19 7.75 -9.09 42.68
C ALA A 19 8.06 -8.67 44.13
N THR A 20 7.53 -9.41 45.11
CA THR A 20 7.82 -9.17 46.55
C THR A 20 8.33 -10.46 47.17
N ASP A 21 9.41 -10.40 47.92
CA ASP A 21 9.97 -11.56 48.62
C ASP A 21 9.28 -11.82 49.97
N GLY A 22 9.61 -12.95 50.61
CA GLY A 22 9.07 -13.31 51.94
C GLY A 22 9.52 -12.38 53.08
N GLY A 23 10.47 -11.47 52.82
CA GLY A 23 10.98 -10.46 53.76
C GLY A 23 10.43 -9.04 53.51
N HIS A 24 9.43 -8.89 52.64
CA HIS A 24 8.80 -7.62 52.25
C HIS A 24 9.64 -6.68 51.36
N LEU A 25 10.78 -7.11 50.84
CA LEU A 25 11.47 -6.39 49.77
C LEU A 25 10.74 -6.61 48.45
N PHE A 26 10.75 -5.61 47.57
CA PHE A 26 10.09 -5.70 46.28
C PHE A 26 10.88 -4.99 45.18
N ASP A 27 10.67 -5.46 43.96
CA ASP A 27 11.17 -4.84 42.74
C ASP A 27 10.07 -4.83 41.66
N HIS A 28 10.26 -4.00 40.63
CA HIS A 28 9.33 -3.87 39.51
C HIS A 28 9.97 -4.25 38.18
N LEU A 29 9.19 -4.90 37.32
CA LEU A 29 9.55 -5.20 35.94
C LEU A 29 8.45 -4.67 35.02
N LEU A 30 8.84 -3.97 33.96
CA LEU A 30 7.92 -3.62 32.89
C LEU A 30 7.80 -4.82 31.93
N LEU A 31 6.59 -5.37 31.83
CA LEU A 31 6.24 -6.43 30.90
C LEU A 31 5.47 -5.83 29.72
N GLU A 32 5.99 -6.00 28.51
CA GLU A 32 5.29 -5.64 27.28
C GLU A 32 4.62 -6.90 26.69
N LEU A 33 3.31 -6.82 26.48
CA LEU A 33 2.51 -7.86 25.84
C LEU A 33 2.08 -7.38 24.47
N LEU A 34 2.45 -8.12 23.44
CA LEU A 34 2.02 -7.90 22.06
C LEU A 34 0.88 -8.88 21.74
N ILE A 35 -0.21 -8.38 21.17
CA ILE A 35 -1.34 -9.19 20.74
C ILE A 35 -1.10 -9.64 19.30
N THR A 36 -1.21 -10.94 19.04
CA THR A 36 -1.12 -11.51 17.69
C THR A 36 -2.42 -11.27 16.92
N ASP A 37 -2.30 -11.21 15.60
CA ASP A 37 -3.41 -10.99 14.67
C ASP A 37 -4.14 -12.29 14.34
N ASP A 38 -5.47 -12.24 14.31
CA ASP A 38 -6.35 -13.28 13.77
C ASP A 38 -7.03 -12.69 12.52
N ASN A 39 -7.28 -13.50 11.49
CA ASN A 39 -7.99 -13.06 10.28
C ASN A 39 -9.50 -13.02 10.54
N ASP A 40 -9.97 -11.95 11.18
CA ASP A 40 -11.37 -11.78 11.55
C ASP A 40 -12.04 -10.54 10.95
N ASN A 41 -11.29 -9.77 10.14
CA ASN A 41 -11.83 -8.66 9.37
C ASN A 41 -11.97 -9.05 7.90
N TRP A 42 -13.13 -8.73 7.31
CA TRP A 42 -13.34 -8.98 5.88
C TRP A 42 -12.93 -7.77 5.07
N PRO A 43 -12.41 -7.97 3.84
CA PRO A 43 -12.12 -6.87 2.94
C PRO A 43 -13.34 -5.97 2.72
N VAL A 44 -13.13 -4.65 2.68
CA VAL A 44 -14.18 -3.66 2.42
C VAL A 44 -13.78 -2.78 1.24
N MET A 45 -14.64 -2.71 0.21
CA MET A 45 -14.43 -1.79 -0.92
C MET A 45 -14.50 -0.34 -0.44
N MET A 46 -13.53 0.49 -0.83
CA MET A 46 -13.49 1.91 -0.46
C MET A 46 -14.63 2.74 -1.07
N GLN A 47 -15.23 2.24 -2.15
CA GLN A 47 -16.39 2.86 -2.81
C GLN A 47 -17.34 1.77 -3.29
N ASN A 48 -18.64 2.02 -3.19
CA ASN A 48 -19.67 1.11 -3.69
C ASN A 48 -19.91 1.24 -5.19
N ASN A 49 -19.61 2.42 -5.76
CA ASN A 49 -19.81 2.73 -7.17
C ASN A 49 -18.59 3.44 -7.74
N TYR A 50 -18.04 2.89 -8.82
CA TYR A 50 -16.98 3.47 -9.62
C TYR A 50 -17.52 3.80 -11.00
N GLU A 51 -16.98 4.86 -11.60
CA GLU A 51 -17.34 5.30 -12.94
C GLU A 51 -16.09 5.61 -13.74
N ILE A 52 -16.06 5.13 -14.98
CA ILE A 52 -15.01 5.44 -15.95
C ILE A 52 -15.63 5.72 -17.32
N THR A 53 -15.02 6.66 -18.05
CA THR A 53 -15.24 6.80 -19.48
C THR A 53 -13.97 6.38 -20.22
N LEU A 54 -14.11 5.44 -21.15
CA LEU A 54 -13.05 5.04 -22.06
C LEU A 54 -13.06 5.95 -23.28
N PHE A 55 -11.91 6.54 -23.58
CA PHE A 55 -11.72 7.34 -24.77
C PHE A 55 -11.32 6.46 -25.97
N PRO A 56 -11.47 6.95 -27.22
CA PRO A 56 -11.15 6.15 -28.40
C PRO A 56 -9.75 5.52 -28.40
N HIS A 57 -8.75 6.15 -27.77
CA HIS A 57 -7.40 5.60 -27.62
C HIS A 57 -7.27 4.45 -26.60
N GLU A 58 -8.36 4.07 -25.92
CA GLU A 58 -8.40 2.96 -24.94
C GLU A 58 -9.18 1.75 -25.44
N TYR A 59 -10.02 1.91 -26.47
CA TYR A 59 -10.93 0.84 -26.92
C TYR A 59 -11.01 0.64 -28.44
N ASN A 60 -10.64 1.63 -29.25
CA ASN A 60 -10.83 1.55 -30.70
C ASN A 60 -9.65 0.86 -31.40
N ALA A 61 -9.90 -0.26 -32.08
CA ALA A 61 -8.89 -1.03 -32.82
C ALA A 61 -8.09 -0.21 -33.85
N SER A 62 -8.66 0.88 -34.38
CA SER A 62 -7.95 1.75 -35.34
C SER A 62 -6.99 2.74 -34.69
N LEU A 63 -7.10 2.97 -33.38
CA LEU A 63 -6.28 3.94 -32.63
C LEU A 63 -5.37 3.27 -31.61
N VAL A 64 -5.77 2.10 -31.11
CA VAL A 64 -5.00 1.30 -30.15
C VAL A 64 -4.06 0.36 -30.93
N PRO A 65 -2.72 0.48 -30.76
CA PRO A 65 -1.78 -0.37 -31.49
C PRO A 65 -1.78 -1.83 -30.98
N GLU A 66 -2.02 -2.03 -29.68
CA GLU A 66 -1.97 -3.33 -29.03
C GLU A 66 -2.90 -3.37 -27.81
N PHE A 67 -3.50 -4.53 -27.57
CA PHE A 67 -4.23 -4.86 -26.34
C PHE A 67 -3.46 -5.93 -25.56
N PRO A 68 -3.54 -5.98 -24.21
CA PRO A 68 -4.47 -5.25 -23.35
C PRO A 68 -4.08 -3.78 -23.07
N VAL A 69 -5.08 -2.91 -22.87
CA VAL A 69 -4.90 -1.51 -22.47
C VAL A 69 -5.26 -1.34 -21.00
N ARG A 70 -4.34 -0.76 -20.23
CA ARG A 70 -4.54 -0.38 -18.82
C ARG A 70 -5.25 0.97 -18.75
N THR A 71 -6.39 1.03 -18.04
CA THR A 71 -7.18 2.26 -17.92
C THR A 71 -6.73 3.10 -16.72
N SER A 72 -7.28 4.31 -16.58
CA SER A 72 -7.05 5.16 -15.40
C SER A 72 -7.91 4.82 -14.18
N LEU A 73 -8.79 3.81 -14.25
CA LEU A 73 -9.60 3.38 -13.11
C LEU A 73 -8.87 2.33 -12.27
N PHE A 74 -8.79 2.60 -10.96
CA PHE A 74 -8.36 1.66 -9.95
C PHE A 74 -9.47 1.51 -8.92
N VAL A 75 -9.94 0.29 -8.71
CA VAL A 75 -10.79 -0.01 -7.56
C VAL A 75 -9.89 -0.24 -6.34
N LYS A 76 -10.36 0.11 -5.16
CA LYS A 76 -9.62 -0.08 -3.91
C LYS A 76 -10.49 -0.72 -2.84
N ALA A 77 -9.87 -1.55 -2.03
CA ALA A 77 -10.42 -2.11 -0.81
C ALA A 77 -9.41 -1.96 0.33
N THR A 78 -9.90 -2.06 1.56
CA THR A 78 -9.12 -2.06 2.79
C THR A 78 -9.50 -3.26 3.63
N ASP A 79 -8.55 -3.74 4.40
CA ASP A 79 -8.73 -4.79 5.38
C ASP A 79 -7.97 -4.37 6.64
N ALA A 80 -8.55 -4.63 7.81
CA ALA A 80 -8.06 -4.12 9.09
C ALA A 80 -7.01 -5.05 9.74
N ASP A 81 -6.93 -6.29 9.26
CA ASP A 81 -5.97 -7.29 9.71
C ASP A 81 -4.52 -6.88 9.35
N LEU A 82 -3.53 -7.55 9.93
CA LEU A 82 -2.13 -7.32 9.56
C LEU A 82 -1.83 -7.81 8.13
N PRO A 83 -0.78 -7.29 7.46
CA PRO A 83 -0.46 -7.62 6.06
C PRO A 83 -0.37 -9.12 5.72
N GLU A 84 -0.04 -9.97 6.70
CA GLU A 84 -0.02 -11.42 6.58
C GLU A 84 -1.42 -12.04 6.39
N ASN A 85 -2.46 -11.42 6.96
CA ASN A 85 -3.87 -11.81 6.90
C ASN A 85 -4.72 -10.85 6.04
N SER A 86 -4.10 -9.82 5.45
CA SER A 86 -4.80 -8.75 4.73
C SER A 86 -4.36 -8.64 3.26
N HIS A 87 -3.93 -9.76 2.63
CA HIS A 87 -3.37 -9.75 1.28
C HIS A 87 -4.48 -9.78 0.23
N LEU A 88 -4.92 -8.58 -0.17
CA LEU A 88 -6.04 -8.40 -1.09
C LEU A 88 -5.75 -8.83 -2.52
N VAL A 89 -6.67 -9.61 -3.09
CA VAL A 89 -6.73 -9.97 -4.51
C VAL A 89 -8.05 -9.50 -5.11
N TYR A 90 -7.95 -8.66 -6.14
CA TYR A 90 -9.12 -8.13 -6.87
C TYR A 90 -9.56 -9.07 -7.98
N ARG A 91 -10.88 -9.24 -8.15
CA ARG A 91 -11.46 -10.00 -9.27
C ARG A 91 -12.82 -9.46 -9.69
N ILE A 92 -13.18 -9.70 -10.95
CA ILE A 92 -14.54 -9.44 -11.43
C ILE A 92 -15.47 -10.47 -10.79
N PHE A 93 -16.54 -9.98 -10.17
CA PHE A 93 -17.61 -10.77 -9.60
C PHE A 93 -18.72 -10.99 -10.63
N HIS A 94 -19.14 -12.24 -10.79
CA HIS A 94 -20.21 -12.64 -11.70
C HIS A 94 -21.44 -13.04 -10.88
N PRO A 95 -22.44 -12.15 -10.73
CA PRO A 95 -23.64 -12.50 -10.00
C PRO A 95 -24.36 -13.71 -10.65
N PRO A 96 -24.81 -14.70 -9.88
CA PRO A 96 -25.43 -15.92 -10.40
C PRO A 96 -26.65 -15.67 -11.30
N SER A 97 -27.38 -14.57 -11.05
CA SER A 97 -28.56 -14.15 -11.81
C SER A 97 -28.26 -13.55 -13.19
N HIS A 98 -26.99 -13.28 -13.50
CA HIS A 98 -26.57 -12.64 -14.74
C HIS A 98 -25.76 -13.54 -15.67
N ALA A 99 -25.64 -14.86 -15.38
CA ALA A 99 -24.90 -15.86 -16.15
C ALA A 99 -25.47 -16.13 -17.56
N ASN A 100 -25.54 -15.08 -18.38
CA ASN A 100 -26.04 -15.06 -19.74
C ASN A 100 -24.85 -14.79 -20.67
N ARG A 101 -25.03 -14.85 -22.01
CA ARG A 101 -23.99 -14.48 -22.99
C ARG A 101 -23.33 -13.10 -22.74
N ALA A 102 -24.05 -12.17 -22.11
CA ALA A 102 -23.52 -10.84 -21.74
C ALA A 102 -22.39 -10.90 -20.70
N THR A 103 -22.45 -11.80 -19.71
CA THR A 103 -21.37 -11.96 -18.71
C THR A 103 -20.14 -12.65 -19.27
N GLU A 104 -20.31 -13.54 -20.25
CA GLU A 104 -19.19 -14.17 -20.94
C GLU A 104 -18.44 -13.16 -21.81
N SER A 105 -19.16 -12.31 -22.56
CA SER A 105 -18.58 -11.21 -23.32
C SER A 105 -17.86 -10.19 -22.40
N LEU A 106 -18.46 -9.83 -21.26
CA LEU A 106 -17.83 -8.94 -20.26
C LEU A 106 -16.48 -9.46 -19.77
N SER A 107 -16.40 -10.77 -19.50
CA SER A 107 -15.19 -11.42 -18.98
C SER A 107 -14.08 -11.55 -20.02
N GLN A 108 -14.44 -11.53 -21.29
CA GLN A 108 -13.49 -11.49 -22.42
C GLN A 108 -13.02 -10.07 -22.71
N THR A 109 -13.86 -9.06 -22.48
CA THR A 109 -13.54 -7.65 -22.80
C THR A 109 -12.79 -6.94 -21.67
N PHE A 110 -13.14 -7.21 -20.42
CA PHE A 110 -12.56 -6.52 -19.26
C PHE A 110 -11.95 -7.50 -18.28
N THR A 111 -10.81 -7.11 -17.71
CA THR A 111 -10.20 -7.77 -16.54
C THR A 111 -9.81 -6.74 -15.50
N VAL A 112 -9.57 -7.18 -14.28
CA VAL A 112 -8.96 -6.34 -13.23
C VAL A 112 -7.61 -6.92 -12.87
N ASP A 113 -6.62 -6.05 -12.70
CA ASP A 113 -5.31 -6.43 -12.19
C ASP A 113 -5.45 -6.91 -10.74
N PRO A 114 -5.10 -8.17 -10.42
CA PRO A 114 -5.41 -8.78 -9.14
C PRO A 114 -4.69 -8.12 -7.97
N GLN A 115 -3.56 -7.45 -8.20
CA GLN A 115 -2.77 -6.82 -7.14
C GLN A 115 -3.12 -5.34 -6.97
N SER A 116 -3.27 -4.62 -8.09
CA SER A 116 -3.46 -3.16 -8.06
C SER A 116 -4.92 -2.70 -8.15
N GLY A 117 -5.85 -3.58 -8.49
CA GLY A 117 -7.26 -3.23 -8.72
C GLY A 117 -7.49 -2.41 -9.99
N GLN A 118 -6.50 -2.34 -10.90
CA GLN A 118 -6.61 -1.58 -12.14
C GLN A 118 -7.56 -2.25 -13.14
N LEU A 119 -8.50 -1.50 -13.70
CA LEU A 119 -9.33 -1.99 -14.79
C LEU A 119 -8.52 -2.03 -16.10
N ILE A 120 -8.61 -3.16 -16.80
CA ILE A 120 -7.88 -3.45 -18.04
C ILE A 120 -8.89 -3.82 -19.13
N VAL A 121 -8.70 -3.26 -20.32
CA VAL A 121 -9.44 -3.61 -21.55
C VAL A 121 -8.62 -4.65 -22.31
N GLN A 122 -9.13 -5.86 -22.45
CA GLN A 122 -8.43 -6.99 -23.09
C GLN A 122 -8.50 -6.97 -24.62
N HIS A 123 -9.58 -6.42 -25.18
CA HIS A 123 -9.84 -6.43 -26.62
C HIS A 123 -10.52 -5.14 -27.05
N ALA A 124 -10.41 -4.82 -28.34
CA ALA A 124 -11.09 -3.68 -28.92
C ALA A 124 -12.62 -3.79 -28.76
N ILE A 125 -13.26 -2.66 -28.51
CA ILE A 125 -14.70 -2.55 -28.30
C ILE A 125 -15.29 -1.78 -29.47
N THR A 126 -16.37 -2.26 -30.07
CA THR A 126 -17.09 -1.49 -31.10
C THR A 126 -18.19 -0.67 -30.46
N ARG A 127 -18.53 0.51 -31.00
CA ARG A 127 -19.69 1.26 -30.49
C ARG A 127 -21.04 0.56 -30.71
N ALA A 128 -21.08 -0.50 -31.52
CA ALA A 128 -22.28 -1.32 -31.66
C ALA A 128 -22.53 -2.15 -30.39
N ASP A 129 -21.48 -2.41 -29.60
CA ASP A 129 -21.55 -3.07 -28.31
C ASP A 129 -21.90 -2.01 -27.25
N LEU A 130 -23.21 -1.80 -27.02
CA LEU A 130 -23.85 -0.96 -25.99
C LEU A 130 -22.96 0.18 -25.40
N ASP A 131 -23.35 1.45 -25.61
CA ASP A 131 -22.61 2.64 -25.15
C ASP A 131 -22.30 2.68 -23.63
N GLU A 132 -22.98 1.85 -22.82
CA GLU A 132 -22.77 1.71 -21.38
C GLU A 132 -22.64 0.23 -20.96
N TRP A 133 -21.55 -0.08 -20.24
CA TRP A 133 -21.30 -1.39 -19.65
C TRP A 133 -21.34 -1.31 -18.13
N GLN A 134 -21.68 -2.42 -17.49
CA GLN A 134 -21.72 -2.55 -16.05
C GLN A 134 -21.09 -3.88 -15.64
N LEU A 135 -20.11 -3.81 -14.73
CA LEU A 135 -19.52 -4.98 -14.09
C LEU A 135 -19.44 -4.79 -12.57
N PHE A 136 -19.17 -5.88 -11.86
CA PHE A 136 -18.97 -5.87 -10.41
C PHE A 136 -17.57 -6.35 -10.10
N VAL A 137 -16.88 -5.68 -9.17
CA VAL A 137 -15.54 -6.05 -8.72
C VAL A 137 -15.55 -6.22 -7.21
N GLU A 138 -14.92 -7.28 -6.73
CA GLU A 138 -14.72 -7.52 -5.30
C GLU A 138 -13.23 -7.72 -5.02
N ALA A 139 -12.84 -7.48 -3.76
CA ALA A 139 -11.55 -7.85 -3.22
C ALA A 139 -11.73 -9.02 -2.26
N CYS A 140 -10.81 -9.96 -2.31
CA CYS A 140 -10.80 -11.13 -1.46
C CYS A 140 -9.44 -11.27 -0.78
N ASP A 141 -9.42 -11.72 0.46
CA ASP A 141 -8.16 -12.08 1.10
C ASP A 141 -7.62 -13.38 0.50
N SER A 142 -6.34 -13.36 0.16
CA SER A 142 -5.59 -14.44 -0.43
C SER A 142 -5.04 -15.35 0.66
N LEU A 143 -5.92 -16.06 1.37
CA LEU A 143 -5.48 -17.17 2.19
C LEU A 143 -4.85 -18.23 1.29
N ASN A 144 -3.52 -18.38 1.39
CA ASN A 144 -2.71 -19.35 0.64
C ASN A 144 -2.98 -20.82 1.06
N THR A 145 -4.08 -21.06 1.77
CA THR A 145 -4.50 -22.35 2.28
C THR A 145 -5.80 -22.70 1.58
N GLY A 146 -5.82 -23.78 0.78
CA GLY A 146 -6.96 -24.27 0.00
C GLY A 146 -8.17 -24.75 0.82
N LEU A 147 -8.58 -23.98 1.81
CA LEU A 147 -9.78 -24.15 2.63
C LEU A 147 -10.84 -23.14 2.18
N SER A 148 -12.07 -23.63 2.14
CA SER A 148 -13.24 -23.12 1.41
C SER A 148 -13.84 -21.79 1.90
N SER A 149 -13.13 -20.96 2.67
CA SER A 149 -13.64 -19.68 3.16
C SER A 149 -12.72 -18.53 2.76
N THR A 150 -12.69 -18.21 1.47
CA THR A 150 -12.13 -16.94 1.00
C THR A 150 -13.04 -15.80 1.50
N HIS A 151 -12.53 -14.95 2.38
CA HIS A 151 -13.23 -13.75 2.82
C HIS A 151 -13.18 -12.71 1.71
N CYS A 152 -14.36 -12.32 1.21
CA CYS A 152 -14.49 -11.36 0.12
C CYS A 152 -15.40 -10.20 0.52
N SER A 153 -15.07 -9.02 0.00
CA SER A 153 -15.88 -7.82 0.14
C SER A 153 -17.22 -7.95 -0.58
N SER A 154 -18.20 -7.15 -0.16
CA SER A 154 -19.36 -6.88 -1.01
C SER A 154 -18.93 -6.29 -2.36
N PRO A 155 -19.40 -6.83 -3.51
CA PRO A 155 -18.97 -6.35 -4.82
C PRO A 155 -19.33 -4.88 -5.08
N ALA A 156 -18.35 -4.09 -5.51
CA ALA A 156 -18.55 -2.72 -5.96
C ALA A 156 -18.98 -2.69 -7.43
N LYS A 157 -19.91 -1.80 -7.76
CA LYS A 157 -20.40 -1.59 -9.12
C LYS A 157 -19.44 -0.71 -9.90
N VAL A 158 -19.05 -1.11 -11.11
CA VAL A 158 -18.27 -0.30 -12.05
C VAL A 158 -19.12 -0.01 -13.27
N HIS A 159 -19.35 1.28 -13.54
CA HIS A 159 -20.06 1.76 -14.72
C HIS A 159 -19.06 2.31 -15.74
N ILE A 160 -19.09 1.75 -16.95
CA ILE A 160 -18.11 2.03 -18.01
C ILE A 160 -18.87 2.65 -19.19
N ARG A 161 -18.40 3.80 -19.67
CA ARG A 161 -18.98 4.52 -20.81
C ARG A 161 -17.96 4.67 -21.92
N LEU A 162 -18.41 4.65 -23.17
CA LEU A 162 -17.53 4.93 -24.31
C LEU A 162 -17.69 6.39 -24.75
N ALA A 163 -16.61 7.15 -24.73
CA ALA A 163 -16.61 8.51 -25.27
C ALA A 163 -16.50 8.48 -26.79
N ALA A 164 -17.34 9.28 -27.45
CA ALA A 164 -17.32 9.35 -28.89
C ALA A 164 -16.07 10.05 -29.47
N ARG A 165 -15.52 10.99 -28.71
CA ARG A 165 -14.34 11.78 -29.06
C ARG A 165 -13.53 12.05 -27.81
N GLU A 166 -12.23 12.25 -28.01
CA GLU A 166 -11.33 12.67 -26.95
C GLU A 166 -11.38 14.20 -26.78
N PRO A 167 -11.42 14.72 -25.54
CA PRO A 167 -11.31 16.15 -25.28
C PRO A 167 -9.96 16.68 -25.77
N PRO A 168 -9.89 17.88 -26.38
CA PRO A 168 -8.64 18.42 -26.91
C PRO A 168 -7.58 18.68 -25.83
N ASN A 169 -8.01 18.94 -24.59
CA ASN A 169 -7.14 19.23 -23.45
C ASN A 169 -7.40 18.23 -22.32
N LEU A 170 -6.97 16.98 -22.51
CA LEU A 170 -7.05 16.00 -21.42
C LEU A 170 -6.16 16.44 -20.24
N PRO A 171 -6.69 16.39 -19.02
CA PRO A 171 -5.93 16.73 -17.82
C PRO A 171 -4.77 15.76 -17.62
N ARG A 172 -3.58 16.31 -17.36
CA ARG A 172 -2.37 15.56 -17.02
C ARG A 172 -1.86 16.02 -15.66
N ILE A 173 -1.33 15.08 -14.88
CA ILE A 173 -0.74 15.37 -13.59
C ILE A 173 0.79 15.33 -13.76
N HIS A 174 1.46 16.42 -13.41
CA HIS A 174 2.91 16.49 -13.37
C HIS A 174 3.36 16.66 -11.91
N CYS A 175 4.13 15.70 -11.41
CA CYS A 175 4.65 15.75 -10.04
C CYS A 175 6.16 16.01 -10.05
N THR A 176 6.60 16.94 -9.22
CA THR A 176 8.02 17.17 -8.91
C THR A 176 8.30 16.68 -7.50
N ALA A 177 9.23 15.74 -7.34
CA ALA A 177 9.61 15.17 -6.05
C ALA A 177 11.07 15.50 -5.72
N GLY A 178 11.34 15.72 -4.43
CA GLY A 178 12.68 15.93 -3.89
C GLY A 178 13.26 14.67 -3.26
N SER A 179 14.53 14.74 -2.85
CA SER A 179 15.16 13.77 -1.97
C SER A 179 14.92 14.14 -0.51
N VAL A 180 14.67 13.15 0.34
CA VAL A 180 14.36 13.31 1.77
C VAL A 180 15.43 12.60 2.59
N LEU A 181 15.95 13.24 3.64
CA LEU A 181 16.87 12.58 4.56
C LEU A 181 16.06 11.66 5.50
N GLU A 182 16.58 10.49 5.82
CA GLU A 182 15.90 9.57 6.74
C GLU A 182 15.85 10.07 8.19
N ASP A 183 16.86 10.85 8.60
CA ASP A 183 16.92 11.47 9.92
C ASP A 183 15.98 12.68 10.07
N ASP A 184 15.20 13.00 9.02
CA ASP A 184 14.13 13.99 9.08
C ASP A 184 12.97 13.45 9.93
N ARG A 185 13.13 13.62 11.25
CA ARG A 185 12.13 13.21 12.26
C ARG A 185 10.88 14.09 12.25
N VAL A 186 10.78 15.07 11.36
CA VAL A 186 9.59 15.93 11.22
C VAL A 186 8.50 15.13 10.53
N SER A 187 7.48 14.75 11.30
CA SER A 187 6.20 14.37 10.70
C SER A 187 5.64 15.58 9.94
N ASP A 188 5.05 15.33 8.78
CA ASP A 188 4.53 16.36 7.88
C ASP A 188 5.55 17.13 7.01
N ARG A 189 6.62 16.46 6.61
CA ARG A 189 7.59 17.00 5.64
C ARG A 189 7.01 16.96 4.22
N GLU A 190 7.03 18.09 3.51
CA GLU A 190 6.67 18.16 2.08
C GLU A 190 7.74 17.45 1.23
N VAL A 191 7.35 16.44 0.45
CA VAL A 191 8.26 15.61 -0.36
C VAL A 191 8.04 15.76 -1.86
N ALA A 192 6.85 16.19 -2.27
CA ALA A 192 6.52 16.41 -3.67
C ALA A 192 5.39 17.43 -3.85
N LEU A 193 5.34 18.01 -5.05
CA LEU A 193 4.26 18.89 -5.52
C LEU A 193 3.72 18.35 -6.85
N CYS A 194 2.43 18.03 -6.88
CA CYS A 194 1.71 17.57 -8.06
C CYS A 194 0.80 18.67 -8.60
N GLN A 195 1.04 19.07 -9.84
CA GLN A 195 0.28 20.10 -10.53
C GLN A 195 -0.52 19.49 -11.68
N VAL A 196 -1.75 19.97 -11.87
CA VAL A 196 -2.62 19.54 -12.96
C VAL A 196 -2.49 20.53 -14.12
N GLN A 197 -2.31 20.00 -15.32
CA GLN A 197 -2.29 20.77 -16.56
C GLN A 197 -3.45 20.34 -17.48
N PRO A 198 -4.09 21.29 -18.19
CA PRO A 198 -3.80 22.73 -18.17
C PRO A 198 -4.30 23.41 -16.88
N THR A 199 -3.72 24.56 -16.52
CA THR A 199 -4.06 25.28 -15.27
C THR A 199 -5.44 25.93 -15.28
N ASN A 200 -6.03 26.11 -16.46
CA ASN A 200 -7.36 26.70 -16.67
C ASN A 200 -8.47 25.64 -16.86
N LEU A 201 -8.29 24.44 -16.29
CA LEU A 201 -9.32 23.41 -16.32
C LEU A 201 -10.63 23.93 -15.72
N THR A 202 -11.70 23.85 -16.51
CA THR A 202 -13.06 24.17 -16.08
C THR A 202 -13.73 22.95 -15.45
N GLY A 203 -14.52 23.16 -14.39
CA GLY A 203 -15.26 22.09 -13.70
C GLY A 203 -14.62 21.71 -12.36
N ASP A 204 -15.39 20.98 -11.55
CA ASP A 204 -14.94 20.56 -10.22
C ASP A 204 -14.01 19.36 -10.34
N TRP A 205 -12.71 19.59 -10.16
CA TRP A 205 -11.72 18.51 -10.13
C TRP A 205 -11.02 18.44 -8.79
N MET A 206 -10.50 17.26 -8.47
CA MET A 206 -9.67 17.05 -7.30
C MET A 206 -8.61 15.98 -7.56
N LEU A 207 -7.48 16.09 -6.88
CA LEU A 207 -6.58 14.96 -6.72
C LEU A 207 -7.15 14.06 -5.62
N THR A 208 -7.42 12.80 -5.93
CA THR A 208 -8.27 11.94 -5.09
C THR A 208 -7.48 11.17 -4.03
N SER A 209 -6.31 10.65 -4.38
CA SER A 209 -5.48 9.86 -3.47
C SER A 209 -4.03 9.77 -3.95
N VAL A 210 -3.14 9.50 -2.99
CA VAL A 210 -1.77 9.02 -3.21
C VAL A 210 -1.68 7.57 -2.72
N THR A 211 -1.04 6.70 -3.49
CA THR A 211 -0.84 5.28 -3.16
C THR A 211 0.62 4.91 -3.34
N VAL A 212 1.19 4.13 -2.40
CA VAL A 212 2.52 3.52 -2.57
C VAL A 212 2.38 2.22 -3.36
N LEU A 213 3.18 2.03 -4.40
CA LEU A 213 3.00 0.90 -5.34
C LEU A 213 3.76 -0.37 -4.96
N HIS A 214 4.87 -0.26 -4.23
CA HIS A 214 5.74 -1.39 -3.94
C HIS A 214 6.41 -1.24 -2.57
N THR A 215 5.64 -1.42 -1.51
CA THR A 215 6.14 -1.68 -0.15
C THR A 215 5.04 -2.41 0.62
N GLY A 216 5.35 -3.54 1.25
CA GLY A 216 4.51 -4.07 2.34
C GLY A 216 4.41 -3.08 3.50
N GLN A 217 3.69 -3.41 4.59
CA GLN A 217 3.60 -2.74 5.91
C GLN A 217 3.43 -1.20 5.99
N HIS A 218 3.42 -0.46 4.86
CA HIS A 218 3.71 0.98 4.83
C HIS A 218 2.80 1.79 3.90
N VAL A 219 1.59 1.30 3.67
CA VAL A 219 0.56 1.89 2.80
C VAL A 219 0.19 3.33 3.21
N SER A 220 0.42 3.72 4.48
CA SER A 220 0.04 5.01 5.05
C SER A 220 1.18 6.02 5.22
N ALA A 221 2.38 5.79 4.67
CA ALA A 221 3.57 6.64 4.86
C ALA A 221 3.46 8.07 4.29
N PHE A 222 2.52 8.28 3.35
CA PHE A 222 2.34 9.55 2.65
C PHE A 222 0.89 10.02 2.69
N ARG A 223 0.71 11.32 2.78
CA ARG A 223 -0.59 12.00 2.64
C ARG A 223 -0.53 13.00 1.50
N LEU A 224 -1.65 13.17 0.81
CA LEU A 224 -1.83 14.15 -0.25
C LEU A 224 -2.81 15.23 0.21
N ASP A 225 -2.40 16.49 0.13
CA ASP A 225 -3.34 17.60 0.15
C ASP A 225 -4.01 17.70 -1.23
N ARG A 226 -5.30 17.34 -1.26
CA ARG A 226 -6.13 17.22 -2.46
C ARG A 226 -6.32 18.54 -3.20
N HIS A 227 -6.16 19.67 -2.50
CA HIS A 227 -6.39 21.01 -3.06
C HIS A 227 -5.10 21.65 -3.56
N THR A 228 -4.01 21.53 -2.79
CA THR A 228 -2.73 22.16 -3.15
C THR A 228 -1.85 21.25 -4.01
N GLY A 229 -2.12 19.94 -4.02
CA GLY A 229 -1.32 18.93 -4.71
C GLY A 229 0.00 18.61 -4.01
N ARG A 230 0.20 19.10 -2.80
CA ARG A 230 1.38 18.80 -1.98
C ARG A 230 1.28 17.42 -1.35
N VAL A 231 2.39 16.69 -1.37
CA VAL A 231 2.52 15.37 -0.77
C VAL A 231 3.45 15.47 0.43
N PHE A 232 3.03 14.90 1.55
CA PHE A 232 3.75 14.97 2.81
C PHE A 232 3.98 13.58 3.40
N THR A 233 5.03 13.44 4.21
CA THR A 233 5.23 12.25 5.06
C THR A 233 4.26 12.26 6.24
N THR A 234 3.75 11.11 6.63
CA THR A 234 2.90 10.95 7.84
C THR A 234 3.69 10.44 9.05
N ARG A 235 4.88 9.89 8.79
CA ARG A 235 5.81 9.34 9.77
C ARG A 235 7.26 9.45 9.25
N PRO A 236 8.26 9.29 10.13
CA PRO A 236 9.65 9.15 9.71
C PRO A 236 9.82 8.00 8.71
N LEU A 237 10.73 8.17 7.76
CA LEU A 237 11.09 7.19 6.74
C LEU A 237 12.48 6.65 7.07
N ASP A 238 12.72 5.38 6.74
CA ASP A 238 13.92 4.64 7.15
C ASP A 238 14.57 4.06 5.88
N TYR A 239 15.84 4.40 5.62
CA TYR A 239 16.53 4.05 4.39
C TYR A 239 16.77 2.54 4.29
N GLU A 240 17.10 1.89 5.41
CA GLU A 240 17.33 0.45 5.48
C GLU A 240 16.06 -0.37 5.19
N VAL A 241 14.89 0.21 5.42
CA VAL A 241 13.61 -0.38 5.00
C VAL A 241 13.37 -0.16 3.52
N ALA A 242 13.50 1.07 3.03
CA ALA A 242 13.31 1.38 1.61
C ALA A 242 14.03 2.67 1.19
N SER A 243 15.02 2.54 0.32
CA SER A 243 15.76 3.68 -0.24
C SER A 243 14.94 4.57 -1.19
N ALA A 244 13.79 4.12 -1.67
CA ALA A 244 12.90 4.90 -2.52
C ALA A 244 11.45 4.43 -2.45
N TYR A 245 10.51 5.37 -2.61
CA TYR A 245 9.07 5.10 -2.67
C TYR A 245 8.50 5.51 -4.03
N ARG A 246 7.93 4.54 -4.77
CA ARG A 246 7.15 4.81 -5.97
C ARG A 246 5.71 5.10 -5.59
N LEU A 247 5.26 6.32 -5.87
CA LEU A 247 3.94 6.83 -5.53
C LEU A 247 3.10 7.03 -6.78
N ARG A 248 1.80 6.75 -6.67
CA ARG A 248 0.79 7.07 -7.69
C ARG A 248 -0.18 8.10 -7.15
N VAL A 249 -0.36 9.20 -7.89
CA VAL A 249 -1.41 10.19 -7.60
C VAL A 249 -2.49 10.08 -8.66
N GLN A 250 -3.75 10.13 -8.20
CA GLN A 250 -4.93 10.01 -9.05
C GLN A 250 -5.70 11.33 -9.10
N PHE A 251 -6.31 11.59 -10.25
CA PHE A 251 -7.11 12.76 -10.55
C PHE A 251 -8.52 12.33 -10.95
N ARG A 252 -9.53 13.09 -10.51
CA ARG A 252 -10.91 12.96 -10.97
C ARG A 252 -11.46 14.34 -11.29
N LEU A 253 -11.96 14.49 -12.52
CA LEU A 253 -12.83 15.60 -12.90
C LEU A 253 -14.28 15.17 -12.69
N ALA A 254 -14.91 15.71 -11.64
CA ALA A 254 -16.31 15.49 -11.31
C ALA A 254 -17.23 16.39 -12.15
N ASN A 255 -18.54 16.10 -12.14
CA ASN A 255 -19.60 16.91 -12.77
C ASN A 255 -19.55 17.04 -14.30
N PHE A 256 -18.74 16.21 -14.98
CA PHE A 256 -18.76 16.08 -16.43
C PHE A 256 -19.26 14.69 -16.86
N LYS A 257 -20.10 14.65 -17.89
CA LYS A 257 -20.32 13.44 -18.72
C LYS A 257 -19.58 13.71 -20.03
N PRO A 258 -18.39 13.13 -20.27
CA PRO A 258 -17.79 11.97 -19.59
C PRO A 258 -16.99 12.25 -18.31
N VAL A 259 -16.97 11.30 -17.37
CA VAL A 259 -16.05 11.31 -16.22
C VAL A 259 -14.63 11.13 -16.73
N VAL A 260 -13.72 12.03 -16.33
CA VAL A 260 -12.30 11.94 -16.70
C VAL A 260 -11.48 11.53 -15.49
N LEU A 261 -10.80 10.40 -15.63
CA LEU A 261 -9.81 9.92 -14.67
C LEU A 261 -8.42 10.02 -15.29
N ALA A 262 -7.44 10.39 -14.48
CA ALA A 262 -6.05 10.36 -14.86
C ALA A 262 -5.21 9.93 -13.66
N HIS A 263 -4.00 9.45 -13.91
CA HIS A 263 -3.04 9.17 -12.86
C HIS A 263 -1.63 9.47 -13.37
N THR A 264 -0.72 9.66 -12.42
CA THR A 264 0.72 9.75 -12.70
C THR A 264 1.48 9.05 -11.59
N GLU A 265 2.67 8.56 -11.93
CA GLU A 265 3.57 7.91 -11.00
C GLU A 265 4.86 8.71 -10.90
N PHE A 266 5.41 8.80 -9.69
CA PHE A 266 6.67 9.48 -9.42
C PHE A 266 7.41 8.77 -8.28
N VAL A 267 8.69 9.08 -8.11
CA VAL A 267 9.55 8.44 -7.10
C VAL A 267 10.08 9.48 -6.12
N VAL A 268 9.94 9.21 -4.83
CA VAL A 268 10.60 9.94 -3.75
C VAL A 268 11.84 9.14 -3.35
N GLN A 269 13.01 9.77 -3.34
CA GLN A 269 14.29 9.15 -3.00
C GLN A 269 14.64 9.48 -1.56
N LEU A 270 15.12 8.49 -0.80
CA LEU A 270 15.72 8.71 0.51
C LEU A 270 17.23 8.90 0.38
N VAL A 271 17.78 9.73 1.27
CA VAL A 271 19.21 9.93 1.45
C VAL A 271 19.61 9.29 2.76
N ASP A 272 20.48 8.30 2.66
CA ASP A 272 21.10 7.55 3.75
C ASP A 272 21.92 8.49 4.65
N VAL A 273 21.70 8.36 5.95
CA VAL A 273 22.39 8.99 7.07
C VAL A 273 22.79 7.89 8.04
N ASN A 274 24.09 7.63 8.16
CA ASN A 274 24.62 6.59 9.03
C ASN A 274 24.15 6.69 10.50
N ASP A 275 23.09 5.97 10.83
CA ASP A 275 22.47 5.88 12.15
C ASP A 275 22.43 4.43 12.68
N CYS A 276 22.86 3.45 11.87
CA CYS A 276 23.13 2.09 12.31
C CYS A 276 24.24 2.06 13.37
N THR A 277 23.90 1.63 14.59
CA THR A 277 24.90 1.47 15.66
C THR A 277 25.69 0.18 15.45
N PRO A 278 27.05 0.23 15.40
CA PRO A 278 27.85 -0.97 15.31
C PRO A 278 27.75 -1.77 16.61
N HIS A 279 27.55 -3.08 16.51
CA HIS A 279 27.62 -4.00 17.65
C HIS A 279 28.80 -4.96 17.48
N LEU A 280 29.30 -5.45 18.61
CA LEU A 280 30.36 -6.46 18.62
C LEU A 280 29.72 -7.84 18.38
N ASP A 281 30.37 -8.66 17.56
CA ASP A 281 29.93 -10.03 17.28
C ASP A 281 29.91 -10.92 18.53
N SER A 282 30.67 -10.55 19.57
CA SER A 282 30.67 -11.22 20.87
C SER A 282 30.72 -10.20 22.02
N PRO A 283 29.89 -10.37 23.07
CA PRO A 283 29.97 -9.56 24.28
C PRO A 283 31.13 -9.96 25.19
N ILE A 284 31.74 -11.14 24.96
CA ILE A 284 32.79 -11.70 25.82
C ILE A 284 33.96 -12.16 24.95
N PHE A 285 35.15 -11.67 25.28
CA PHE A 285 36.41 -12.12 24.67
C PHE A 285 37.24 -12.83 25.73
N GLU A 286 37.43 -14.14 25.55
CA GLU A 286 38.33 -14.92 26.40
C GLU A 286 39.77 -14.72 25.93
N ILE A 287 40.58 -14.10 26.78
CA ILE A 287 42.03 -14.07 26.58
C ILE A 287 42.57 -15.41 27.09
N PRO A 288 43.19 -16.26 26.23
CA PRO A 288 43.70 -17.54 26.68
C PRO A 288 44.79 -17.34 27.75
N PRO A 289 44.74 -18.07 28.88
CA PRO A 289 45.73 -17.94 29.93
C PRO A 289 47.06 -18.58 29.46
N GLY A 290 48.11 -17.78 29.26
CA GLY A 290 49.45 -18.31 29.00
C GLY A 290 50.51 -17.43 28.33
N GLY A 291 50.22 -16.17 27.94
CA GLY A 291 51.20 -15.31 27.28
C GLY A 291 51.86 -14.28 28.21
N GLN A 292 53.19 -14.16 28.21
CA GLN A 292 53.87 -12.94 28.65
C GLN A 292 53.61 -11.85 27.60
N PHE A 293 52.68 -10.93 27.87
CA PHE A 293 52.41 -9.80 26.99
C PHE A 293 53.36 -8.64 27.31
N TRP A 294 54.22 -8.27 26.36
CA TRP A 294 55.04 -7.06 26.43
C TRP A 294 54.18 -5.82 26.10
N LEU A 295 54.64 -4.61 26.48
CA LEU A 295 53.98 -3.37 26.06
C LEU A 295 53.86 -3.33 24.52
N ALA A 296 52.63 -3.09 24.01
CA ALA A 296 52.27 -2.99 22.59
C ALA A 296 52.19 -4.30 21.78
N VAL A 297 51.79 -5.43 22.38
CA VAL A 297 51.36 -6.62 21.62
C VAL A 297 49.92 -6.43 21.12
N GLN A 298 49.66 -6.68 19.82
CA GLN A 298 48.30 -6.79 19.29
C GLN A 298 47.71 -8.13 19.72
N ILE A 299 46.73 -8.10 20.64
CA ILE A 299 46.17 -9.30 21.30
C ILE A 299 44.96 -9.87 20.54
N GLY A 300 44.39 -9.11 19.60
CA GLY A 300 43.29 -9.53 18.73
C GLY A 300 42.95 -8.47 17.68
N LEU A 301 42.13 -8.85 16.70
CA LEU A 301 41.48 -7.93 15.76
C LEU A 301 40.00 -7.87 16.16
N PHE A 302 39.46 -6.68 16.38
CA PHE A 302 38.03 -6.52 16.67
C PHE A 302 37.25 -6.49 15.36
N HIS A 303 36.22 -7.32 15.24
CA HIS A 303 35.19 -7.17 14.22
C HIS A 303 33.95 -6.59 14.89
N ALA A 304 33.53 -5.42 14.40
CA ALA A 304 32.25 -4.84 14.72
C ALA A 304 31.38 -4.96 13.48
N VAL A 305 30.16 -5.44 13.64
CA VAL A 305 29.19 -5.55 12.57
C VAL A 305 28.18 -4.42 12.73
N VAL A 306 28.01 -3.66 11.66
CA VAL A 306 26.92 -2.69 11.55
C VAL A 306 25.68 -3.50 11.18
N SER A 307 24.67 -3.50 12.05
CA SER A 307 23.38 -4.10 11.75
C SER A 307 22.28 -3.12 12.09
N CYS A 308 21.40 -2.89 11.11
CA CYS A 308 20.19 -2.10 11.26
C CYS A 308 18.93 -2.99 11.35
N THR A 309 19.08 -4.31 11.50
CA THR A 309 17.92 -5.17 11.74
C THR A 309 17.47 -5.06 13.19
N THR A 310 16.27 -4.53 13.44
CA THR A 310 15.57 -4.70 14.72
C THR A 310 15.41 -6.18 15.02
N LEU A 311 16.10 -6.68 16.05
CA LEU A 311 15.90 -8.02 16.60
C LEU A 311 14.54 -8.08 17.29
N THR A 312 13.52 -8.55 16.58
CA THR A 312 12.22 -8.91 17.16
C THR A 312 12.32 -10.29 17.81
N PHE A 313 12.28 -10.34 19.15
CA PHE A 313 12.15 -11.60 19.88
C PHE A 313 10.70 -12.10 19.80
N VAL A 314 10.43 -13.07 18.92
CA VAL A 314 9.15 -13.79 18.89
C VAL A 314 9.22 -14.96 19.88
N ALA A 315 8.55 -14.81 21.03
CA ALA A 315 8.37 -15.93 21.96
C ALA A 315 7.31 -16.90 21.39
N HIS A 316 7.77 -18.00 20.80
CA HIS A 316 6.88 -19.12 20.49
C HIS A 316 6.42 -19.82 21.76
N LYS A 317 5.10 -19.97 21.92
CA LYS A 317 4.50 -20.80 22.96
C LYS A 317 4.78 -22.28 22.63
N LYS A 318 5.29 -23.04 23.60
CA LYS A 318 5.21 -24.51 23.60
C LYS A 318 3.77 -24.94 23.91
#